data_AF-A0A2B8B3N2-F1
#
_entry.id   AF-A0A2B8B3N2-F1
#
_cell.length_a   1.000
_cell.length_b   1.000
_cell.length_c   1.000
_cell.angle_alpha   90.00
_cell.angle_beta   90.00
_cell.angle_gamma   90.00
#
_symmetry.space_group_name_H-M   'P 1'
#
loop_
_entity.id
_entity.type
_entity.pdbx_description
1 polymer ?
#
loop_
_entity_poly.entity_id
_entity_poly.type
_entity_poly.pdbx_seq_one_letter_code
_entity_poly.pdbx_strand_id
1 'polypeptide(L)'
;MAYSAANGGGSTWTPEDDKVDSEVSRITSAGGPLMQQAKTDGLATAQRRGLLNSSMAVGAAQSSVLAAALPMAQQNAQQTAAKNLSSQDYGQNRGLQEQKFGYDKDLSDQAFRQQQQLSEQEYQHQLGTIDSQGNWNSRLQVEKAGQDASLSHQDYQQKTVLADQDYRQKVGLLQIDNASKEKIAGWNVSQYEKERAMSAVTSMEQLYASQFSALANNTDLPAETRNAYLQHIASLRDSSLNLVEQMYGINLNWASPAAPTTAG
;
A
#
# COMPACT_ATOMS: atom_id res chain seq x y z
N MET A 1 10.31 0.59 82.21
CA MET A 1 10.34 0.71 80.74
C MET A 1 10.77 2.13 80.41
N ALA A 2 12.07 2.33 80.15
CA ALA A 2 12.59 3.65 79.81
C ALA A 2 12.62 3.77 78.29
N TYR A 3 11.58 4.39 77.73
CA TYR A 3 11.59 4.86 76.34
C TYR A 3 12.23 6.24 76.34
N SER A 4 13.48 6.38 75.88
CA SER A 4 14.03 7.68 75.53
C SER A 4 13.57 8.03 74.12
N ALA A 5 12.63 8.97 74.01
CA ALA A 5 12.19 9.51 72.72
C ALA A 5 13.26 10.46 72.18
N ALA A 6 14.09 9.96 71.26
CA ALA A 6 14.88 10.80 70.37
C ALA A 6 14.02 11.15 69.14
N ASN A 7 13.87 12.45 68.88
CA ASN A 7 13.20 12.99 67.70
C ASN A 7 13.84 12.44 66.42
N GLY A 8 13.03 11.82 65.56
CA GLY A 8 13.36 11.52 64.16
C GLY A 8 13.71 10.05 63.88
N GLY A 9 12.73 9.31 63.35
CA GLY A 9 12.94 8.23 62.39
C GLY A 9 13.79 7.04 62.83
N GLY A 10 13.24 6.18 63.68
CA GLY A 10 13.80 4.86 63.98
C GLY A 10 14.03 4.70 65.47
N SER A 11 12.99 4.25 66.18
CA SER A 11 13.13 3.74 67.55
C SER A 11 14.01 2.49 67.51
N THR A 12 15.33 2.69 67.47
CA THR A 12 16.31 1.62 67.50
C THR A 12 16.19 1.00 68.89
N TRP A 13 15.50 -0.13 68.96
CA TRP A 13 15.29 -0.84 70.20
C TRP A 13 16.67 -1.23 70.75
N THR A 14 17.02 -0.67 71.90
CA THR A 14 18.24 -1.02 72.62
C THR A 14 17.90 -2.09 73.65
N PRO A 15 18.65 -3.21 73.68
CA PRO A 15 18.43 -4.25 74.68
C PRO A 15 18.41 -3.68 76.10
N GLU A 16 17.40 -4.04 76.89
CA GLU A 16 17.36 -3.71 78.32
C GLU A 16 18.38 -4.58 79.05
N ASP A 17 19.04 -4.06 80.09
CA ASP A 17 20.05 -4.83 80.84
C ASP A 17 19.39 -6.00 81.58
N ASP A 18 19.82 -7.21 81.24
CA ASP A 18 19.25 -8.49 81.69
C ASP A 18 20.12 -9.19 82.74
N LYS A 19 21.10 -8.49 83.30
CA LYS A 19 21.99 -9.07 84.30
C LYS A 19 21.39 -9.04 85.70
N VAL A 20 21.64 -10.11 86.45
CA VAL A 20 21.13 -10.26 87.82
C VAL A 20 21.82 -9.28 88.78
N ASP A 21 23.08 -8.93 88.55
CA ASP A 21 23.86 -8.01 89.39
C ASP A 21 23.31 -6.58 89.36
N SER A 22 23.00 -6.06 88.17
CA SER A 22 22.37 -4.75 88.01
C SER A 22 20.96 -4.73 88.58
N GLU A 23 20.24 -5.84 88.45
CA GLU A 23 18.89 -5.99 88.98
C GLU A 23 18.86 -6.10 90.51
N VAL A 24 19.79 -6.85 91.11
CA VAL A 24 20.00 -6.85 92.57
C VAL A 24 20.33 -5.44 93.03
N SER A 25 21.28 -4.76 92.38
CA SER A 25 21.64 -3.38 92.73
C SER A 25 20.46 -2.41 92.61
N ARG A 26 19.56 -2.62 91.64
CA ARG A 26 18.33 -1.82 91.48
C ARG A 26 17.36 -2.06 92.63
N ILE A 27 17.13 -3.31 93.01
CA ILE A 27 16.22 -3.72 94.09
C ILE A 27 16.76 -3.31 95.48
N THR A 28 18.08 -3.43 95.70
CA THR A 28 18.75 -3.14 96.97
C THR A 28 19.32 -1.72 97.06
N SER A 29 19.07 -0.87 96.06
CA SER A 29 19.56 0.51 96.03
C SER A 29 19.21 1.28 97.31
N ALA A 30 20.12 2.12 97.77
CA ALA A 30 19.98 2.88 99.03
C ALA A 30 18.81 3.88 98.92
N GLY A 31 17.60 3.42 99.26
CA GLY A 31 16.35 4.16 99.09
C GLY A 31 15.20 3.33 98.55
N GLY A 32 15.43 2.08 98.11
CA GLY A 32 14.37 1.19 97.65
C GLY A 32 13.37 0.81 98.77
N PRO A 33 12.08 0.56 98.45
CA PRO A 33 11.06 0.22 99.45
C PRO A 33 11.44 -0.97 100.34
N LEU A 34 12.09 -1.99 99.76
CA LEU A 34 12.59 -3.18 100.46
C LEU A 34 13.69 -2.83 101.49
N MET A 35 14.63 -1.95 101.12
CA MET A 35 15.69 -1.50 102.04
C MET A 35 15.15 -0.56 103.13
N GLN A 36 14.16 0.27 102.82
CA GLN A 36 13.48 1.11 103.82
C GLN A 36 12.70 0.26 104.83
N GLN A 37 11.99 -0.76 104.34
CA GLN A 37 11.27 -1.71 105.17
C GLN A 37 12.23 -2.49 106.08
N ALA A 38 13.31 -3.05 105.53
CA ALA A 38 14.29 -3.79 106.31
C ALA A 38 15.05 -2.92 107.32
N LYS A 39 15.32 -1.65 106.99
CA LYS A 39 15.88 -0.68 107.95
C LYS A 39 14.91 -0.41 109.10
N THR A 40 13.62 -0.31 108.80
CA THR A 40 12.55 -0.11 109.79
C THR A 40 12.39 -1.33 110.69
N ASP A 41 12.36 -2.53 110.11
CA ASP A 41 12.26 -3.80 110.84
C ASP A 41 13.50 -4.07 111.70
N GLY A 42 14.69 -3.75 111.17
CA GLY A 42 15.95 -3.84 111.90
C GLY A 42 16.01 -2.89 113.09
N LEU A 43 15.56 -1.64 112.94
CA LEU A 43 15.47 -0.65 114.01
C LEU A 43 14.42 -1.05 115.07
N ALA A 44 13.24 -1.49 114.64
CA ALA A 44 12.19 -1.95 115.55
C ALA A 44 12.64 -3.17 116.37
N THR A 45 13.34 -4.12 115.74
CA THR A 45 13.90 -5.30 116.41
C THR A 45 15.04 -4.94 117.37
N ALA A 46 15.91 -4.01 116.99
CA ALA A 46 16.99 -3.51 117.84
C ALA A 46 16.45 -2.78 119.08
N GLN A 47 15.43 -1.94 118.91
CA GLN A 47 14.74 -1.24 120.00
C GLN A 47 14.08 -2.23 120.97
N ARG A 48 13.37 -3.26 120.48
CA ARG A 48 12.76 -4.31 121.30
C ARG A 48 13.77 -5.10 122.13
N ARG A 49 15.03 -5.20 121.66
CA ARG A 49 16.10 -5.91 122.36
C ARG A 49 16.97 -5.00 123.25
N GLY A 50 16.64 -3.71 123.37
CA GLY A 50 17.44 -2.74 124.14
C GLY A 50 18.81 -2.44 123.51
N LEU A 51 19.02 -2.89 122.27
CA LEU A 51 20.27 -2.81 121.53
C LEU A 51 20.25 -1.59 120.60
N LEU A 52 19.97 -0.42 121.17
CA LEU A 52 19.75 0.87 120.48
C LEU A 52 20.90 1.34 119.58
N ASN A 53 22.04 0.62 119.53
CA ASN A 53 23.21 1.01 118.75
C ASN A 53 23.94 -0.19 118.12
N SER A 54 23.22 -1.06 117.41
CA SER A 54 23.80 -2.29 116.85
C SER A 54 23.90 -2.25 115.33
N SER A 55 25.10 -1.95 114.83
CA SER A 55 25.54 -2.21 113.45
C SER A 55 25.24 -3.65 112.99
N MET A 56 25.16 -4.59 113.94
CA MET A 56 24.78 -5.98 113.73
C MET A 56 23.32 -6.17 113.30
N ALA A 57 22.37 -5.36 113.81
CA ALA A 57 20.96 -5.41 113.40
C ALA A 57 20.77 -4.90 111.96
N VAL A 58 21.57 -3.90 111.56
CA VAL A 58 21.59 -3.38 110.19
C VAL A 58 22.24 -4.39 109.23
N GLY A 59 23.35 -5.02 109.63
CA GLY A 59 24.01 -6.06 108.82
C GLY A 59 23.14 -7.30 108.58
N ALA A 60 22.40 -7.75 109.61
CA ALA A 60 21.44 -8.85 109.47
C ALA A 60 20.25 -8.48 108.57
N ALA A 61 19.72 -7.27 108.70
CA ALA A 61 18.65 -6.76 107.83
C ALA A 61 19.11 -6.65 106.37
N GLN A 62 20.33 -6.15 106.12
CA GLN A 62 20.92 -6.09 104.79
C GLN A 62 21.11 -7.49 104.17
N SER A 63 21.63 -8.45 104.94
CA SER A 63 21.76 -9.84 104.48
C SER A 63 20.40 -10.47 104.15
N SER A 64 19.36 -10.17 104.94
CA SER A 64 17.99 -10.64 104.68
C SER A 64 17.40 -10.02 103.41
N VAL A 65 17.67 -8.74 103.16
CA VAL A 65 17.24 -8.07 101.92
C VAL A 65 17.95 -8.64 100.72
N LEU A 66 19.27 -8.86 100.78
CA LEU A 66 20.03 -9.50 99.70
C LEU A 66 19.50 -10.90 99.39
N ALA A 67 19.24 -11.72 100.42
CA ALA A 67 18.67 -13.04 100.26
C ALA A 67 17.27 -13.03 99.62
N ALA A 68 16.45 -12.02 99.95
CA ALA A 68 15.12 -11.83 99.33
C ALA A 68 15.19 -11.21 97.92
N ALA A 69 16.18 -10.35 97.66
CA ALA A 69 16.34 -9.63 96.40
C ALA A 69 16.92 -10.51 95.29
N LEU A 70 17.79 -11.46 95.61
CA LEU A 70 18.39 -12.39 94.64
C LEU A 70 17.37 -13.16 93.79
N PRO A 71 16.35 -13.86 94.35
CA PRO A 71 15.38 -14.59 93.54
C PRO A 71 14.50 -13.65 92.70
N MET A 72 14.16 -12.47 93.22
CA MET A 72 13.42 -11.45 92.46
C MET A 72 14.25 -10.92 91.30
N ALA A 73 15.54 -10.70 91.52
CA ALA A 73 16.46 -10.24 90.49
C ALA A 73 16.68 -11.29 89.40
N GLN A 74 16.79 -12.56 89.78
CA GLN A 74 16.87 -13.67 88.81
C GLN A 74 15.60 -13.75 87.96
N GLN A 75 14.42 -13.60 88.57
CA GLN A 75 13.15 -13.61 87.83
C GLN A 75 13.04 -12.42 86.86
N ASN A 76 13.38 -11.21 87.31
CA ASN A 76 13.32 -10.02 86.46
C ASN A 76 14.35 -10.07 85.32
N ALA A 77 15.57 -10.51 85.60
CA ALA A 77 16.61 -10.75 84.59
C ALA A 77 16.13 -11.71 83.49
N GLN A 78 15.51 -12.83 83.88
CA GLN A 78 14.94 -13.79 82.92
C GLN A 78 13.81 -13.19 82.07
N GLN A 79 12.93 -12.37 82.67
CA GLN A 79 11.88 -11.69 81.93
C GLN A 79 12.44 -10.66 80.94
N THR A 80 13.47 -9.90 81.34
CA THR A 80 14.15 -8.94 80.48
C THR A 80 14.86 -9.64 79.32
N ALA A 81 15.57 -10.75 79.58
CA ALA A 81 16.21 -11.55 78.54
C ALA A 81 15.18 -12.11 77.53
N ALA A 82 14.04 -12.60 78.00
CA ALA A 82 12.96 -13.09 77.14
C ALA A 82 12.35 -11.97 76.27
N LYS A 83 12.13 -10.79 76.86
CA LYS A 83 11.68 -9.60 76.13
C LYS A 83 12.71 -9.15 75.09
N ASN A 84 14.00 -9.21 75.43
CA ASN A 84 15.09 -8.87 74.54
C ASN A 84 15.11 -9.77 73.31
N LEU A 85 15.03 -11.09 73.52
CA LEU A 85 15.01 -12.08 72.45
C LEU A 85 13.78 -11.90 71.53
N SER A 86 12.61 -11.71 72.12
CA SER A 86 11.37 -11.50 71.36
C SER A 86 11.44 -10.23 70.51
N SER A 87 11.94 -9.13 71.06
CA SER A 87 12.09 -7.86 70.33
C SER A 87 13.08 -7.98 69.17
N GLN A 88 14.15 -8.76 69.36
CA GLN A 88 15.13 -9.05 68.32
C GLN A 88 14.52 -9.87 67.16
N ASP A 89 13.72 -10.88 67.48
CA ASP A 89 13.01 -11.71 66.50
C ASP A 89 12.01 -10.89 65.66
N TYR A 90 11.22 -10.03 66.33
CA TYR A 90 10.32 -9.10 65.64
C TYR A 90 11.08 -8.13 64.72
N GLY A 91 12.24 -7.62 65.15
CA GLY A 91 13.09 -6.75 64.34
C GLY A 91 13.61 -7.44 63.08
N GLN A 92 14.10 -8.68 63.22
CA GLN A 92 14.60 -9.47 62.09
C GLN A 92 13.49 -9.82 61.10
N ASN A 93 12.35 -10.30 61.61
CA ASN A 93 11.22 -10.67 60.76
C ASN A 93 10.64 -9.45 60.02
N ARG A 94 10.56 -8.30 60.68
CA ARG A 94 10.15 -7.05 60.04
C ARG A 94 11.13 -6.61 58.95
N GLY A 95 12.43 -6.69 59.20
CA GLY A 95 13.45 -6.35 58.20
C GLY A 95 13.35 -7.23 56.94
N LEU A 96 13.16 -8.53 57.12
CA LEU A 96 12.95 -9.47 56.01
C LEU A 96 11.65 -9.17 55.24
N GLN A 97 10.58 -8.81 55.95
CA GLN A 97 9.29 -8.49 55.34
C GLN A 97 9.34 -7.18 54.55
N GLU A 98 10.05 -6.17 55.06
CA GLU A 98 10.32 -4.91 54.33
C GLU A 98 11.16 -5.16 53.07
N GLN A 99 12.19 -6.01 53.13
CA GLN A 99 12.98 -6.40 51.96
C GLN A 99 12.13 -7.11 50.90
N LYS A 100 11.28 -8.07 51.32
CA LYS A 100 10.38 -8.79 50.42
C LYS A 100 9.39 -7.84 49.75
N PHE A 101 8.81 -6.92 50.50
CA PHE A 101 7.89 -5.92 49.94
C PHE A 101 8.59 -5.01 48.92
N GLY A 102 9.83 -4.59 49.19
CA GLY A 102 10.64 -3.85 48.23
C GLY A 102 10.86 -4.61 46.92
N TYR A 103 11.26 -5.89 47.01
CA TYR A 103 11.45 -6.74 45.84
C TYR A 103 10.16 -6.95 45.05
N ASP A 104 9.05 -7.26 45.73
CA ASP A 104 7.75 -7.48 45.10
C ASP A 104 7.28 -6.21 44.36
N LYS A 105 7.52 -5.02 44.96
CA LYS A 105 7.22 -3.74 44.33
C LYS A 105 8.08 -3.50 43.08
N ASP A 106 9.39 -3.68 43.16
CA ASP A 106 10.29 -3.46 42.03
C ASP A 106 9.98 -4.42 40.87
N LEU A 107 9.64 -5.68 41.18
CA LEU A 107 9.22 -6.65 40.18
C LEU A 107 7.90 -6.23 39.52
N SER A 108 6.93 -5.73 40.31
CA SER A 108 5.66 -5.24 39.77
C SER A 108 5.84 -4.01 38.87
N ASP A 109 6.72 -3.08 39.26
CA ASP A 109 7.04 -1.89 38.46
C ASP A 109 7.74 -2.28 37.15
N GLN A 110 8.63 -3.28 37.17
CA GLN A 110 9.26 -3.82 35.96
C GLN A 110 8.23 -4.48 35.05
N ALA A 111 7.35 -5.32 35.59
CA ALA A 111 6.30 -5.98 34.83
C ALA A 111 5.36 -4.96 34.16
N PHE A 112 4.96 -3.91 34.89
CA PHE A 112 4.12 -2.85 34.36
C PHE A 112 4.81 -2.07 33.24
N ARG A 113 6.09 -1.71 33.39
CA ARG A 113 6.87 -1.04 32.34
C ARG A 113 7.00 -1.91 31.08
N GLN A 114 7.25 -3.21 31.26
CA GLN A 114 7.37 -4.14 30.15
C GLN A 114 6.03 -4.31 29.41
N GLN A 115 4.92 -4.36 30.14
CA GLN A 115 3.59 -4.40 29.56
C GLN A 115 3.25 -3.12 28.79
N GLN A 116 3.61 -1.95 29.32
CA GLN A 116 3.45 -0.70 28.57
C GLN A 116 4.26 -0.69 27.29
N GLN A 117 5.53 -1.11 27.33
CA GLN A 117 6.37 -1.19 26.13
C GLN A 117 5.82 -2.14 25.06
N LEU A 118 5.30 -3.29 25.47
CA LEU A 118 4.65 -4.24 24.55
C LEU A 118 3.39 -3.65 23.91
N SER A 119 2.53 -3.03 24.71
CA SER A 119 1.32 -2.36 24.20
C SER A 119 1.67 -1.24 23.20
N GLU A 120 2.76 -0.52 23.45
CA GLU A 120 3.19 0.59 22.60
C GLU A 120 3.78 0.07 21.29
N GLN A 121 4.57 -1.01 21.32
CA GLN A 121 5.04 -1.71 20.12
C GLN A 121 3.90 -2.28 19.29
N GLU A 122 2.88 -2.86 19.93
CA GLU A 122 1.73 -3.45 19.25
C GLU A 122 0.89 -2.39 18.55
N TYR A 123 0.69 -1.24 19.20
CA TYR A 123 0.02 -0.09 18.58
C TYR A 123 0.80 0.47 17.38
N GLN A 124 2.12 0.61 17.49
CA GLN A 124 2.98 1.06 16.40
C GLN A 124 2.98 0.07 15.22
N HIS A 125 3.04 -1.23 15.52
CA HIS A 125 2.94 -2.27 14.50
C HIS A 125 1.59 -2.20 13.78
N GLN A 126 0.50 -2.02 14.52
CA GLN A 126 -0.84 -1.89 13.95
C GLN A 126 -0.95 -0.66 13.03
N LEU A 127 -0.42 0.49 13.44
CA LEU A 127 -0.35 1.68 12.59
C LEU A 127 0.45 1.43 11.30
N GLY A 128 1.63 0.81 11.41
CA GLY A 128 2.44 0.46 10.24
C GLY A 128 1.72 -0.48 9.27
N THR A 129 0.96 -1.45 9.78
CA THR A 129 0.14 -2.33 8.93
C THR A 129 -0.99 -1.58 8.23
N ILE A 130 -1.68 -0.66 8.92
CA ILE A 130 -2.75 0.16 8.35
C ILE A 130 -2.22 1.07 7.25
N ASP A 131 -1.09 1.75 7.48
CA ASP A 131 -0.46 2.62 6.48
C ASP A 131 -0.01 1.82 5.25
N SER A 132 0.60 0.65 5.47
CA SER A 132 1.01 -0.23 4.37
C SER A 132 -0.20 -0.71 3.55
N GLN A 133 -1.29 -1.09 4.21
CA GLN A 133 -2.51 -1.57 3.56
C GLN A 133 -3.22 -0.45 2.79
N GLY A 134 -3.25 0.77 3.35
CA GLY A 134 -3.77 1.96 2.67
C GLY A 134 -2.98 2.30 1.40
N ASN A 135 -1.64 2.26 1.47
CA ASN A 135 -0.77 2.48 0.33
C ASN A 135 -0.98 1.41 -0.76
N TRP A 136 -1.08 0.13 -0.39
CA TRP A 136 -1.39 -0.95 -1.33
C TRP A 136 -2.71 -0.73 -2.06
N ASN A 137 -3.76 -0.38 -1.33
CA ASN A 137 -5.07 -0.16 -1.92
C ASN A 137 -5.09 1.07 -2.84
N SER A 138 -4.37 2.13 -2.47
CA SER A 138 -4.20 3.32 -3.31
C SER A 138 -3.43 3.00 -4.60
N ARG A 139 -2.32 2.26 -4.52
CA ARG A 139 -1.54 1.83 -5.70
C ARG A 139 -2.37 1.00 -6.66
N LEU A 140 -3.15 0.04 -6.14
CA LEU A 140 -4.01 -0.80 -6.95
C LEU A 140 -5.09 0.02 -7.68
N GLN A 141 -5.67 1.02 -7.01
CA GLN A 141 -6.64 1.92 -7.64
C GLN A 141 -6.03 2.77 -8.75
N VAL A 142 -4.83 3.32 -8.52
CA VAL A 142 -4.10 4.10 -9.53
C VAL A 142 -3.73 3.22 -10.72
N GLU A 143 -3.29 1.99 -10.48
CA GLU A 143 -2.94 1.04 -11.55
C GLU A 143 -4.17 0.69 -12.41
N LYS A 144 -5.31 0.38 -11.78
CA LYS A 144 -6.56 0.14 -12.50
C LYS A 144 -7.01 1.35 -13.32
N ALA A 145 -6.97 2.54 -12.74
CA ALA A 145 -7.33 3.76 -13.45
C ALA A 145 -6.40 4.03 -14.65
N GLY A 146 -5.11 3.73 -14.51
CA GLY A 146 -4.14 3.84 -15.60
C GLY A 146 -4.40 2.84 -16.73
N GLN A 147 -4.73 1.59 -16.39
CA GLN A 147 -5.10 0.56 -17.37
C GLN A 147 -6.38 0.93 -18.11
N ASP A 148 -7.43 1.36 -17.40
CA ASP A 148 -8.70 1.77 -18.01
C ASP A 148 -8.53 3.00 -18.92
N ALA A 149 -7.71 3.98 -18.50
CA ALA A 149 -7.38 5.13 -19.32
C ALA A 149 -6.61 4.73 -20.60
N SER A 150 -5.69 3.77 -20.50
CA SER A 150 -4.93 3.27 -21.65
C SER A 150 -5.84 2.52 -22.64
N LEU A 151 -6.72 1.65 -22.15
CA LEU A 151 -7.70 0.94 -22.97
C LEU A 151 -8.66 1.90 -23.67
N SER A 152 -9.20 2.88 -22.95
CA SER A 152 -10.06 3.93 -23.50
C SER A 152 -9.35 4.74 -24.60
N HIS A 153 -8.06 5.06 -24.38
CA HIS A 153 -7.27 5.76 -25.39
C HIS A 153 -7.06 4.92 -26.65
N GLN A 154 -6.76 3.62 -26.50
CA GLN A 154 -6.61 2.70 -27.63
C GLN A 154 -7.93 2.56 -28.42
N ASP A 155 -9.06 2.39 -27.74
CA ASP A 155 -10.38 2.31 -28.37
C ASP A 155 -10.70 3.59 -29.17
N TYR A 156 -10.44 4.75 -28.58
CA TYR A 156 -10.63 6.03 -29.25
C TYR A 156 -9.75 6.16 -30.51
N GLN A 157 -8.47 5.77 -30.44
CA GLN A 157 -7.58 5.78 -31.60
C GLN A 157 -8.05 4.80 -32.68
N GLN A 158 -8.46 3.59 -32.31
CA GLN A 158 -8.94 2.60 -33.28
C GLN A 158 -10.21 3.08 -33.98
N LYS A 159 -11.13 3.69 -33.22
CA LYS A 159 -12.39 4.23 -33.75
C LYS A 159 -12.17 5.39 -34.71
N THR A 160 -11.20 6.27 -34.42
CA THR A 160 -10.87 7.38 -35.34
C THR A 160 -10.24 6.88 -36.64
N VAL A 161 -9.35 5.89 -36.57
CA VAL A 161 -8.76 5.26 -37.78
C VAL A 161 -9.83 4.55 -38.62
N LEU A 162 -10.74 3.80 -37.98
CA LEU A 162 -11.84 3.15 -38.70
C LEU A 162 -12.77 4.17 -39.37
N ALA A 163 -13.11 5.26 -38.67
CA ALA A 163 -13.94 6.33 -39.25
C ALA A 163 -13.26 7.01 -40.46
N ASP A 164 -11.95 7.23 -40.41
CA ASP A 164 -11.19 7.77 -41.54
C ASP A 164 -11.17 6.80 -42.73
N GLN A 165 -10.94 5.51 -42.48
CA GLN A 165 -10.98 4.49 -43.51
C GLN A 165 -12.35 4.41 -44.20
N ASP A 166 -13.43 4.38 -43.42
CA ASP A 166 -14.81 4.37 -43.94
C ASP A 166 -15.09 5.62 -44.79
N TYR A 167 -14.66 6.79 -44.33
CA TYR A 167 -14.80 8.03 -45.08
C TYR A 167 -14.07 7.97 -46.42
N ARG A 168 -12.81 7.50 -46.43
CA ARG A 168 -12.00 7.36 -47.64
C ARG A 168 -12.60 6.36 -48.63
N GLN A 169 -13.09 5.23 -48.15
CA GLN A 169 -13.79 4.24 -48.99
C GLN A 169 -15.04 4.84 -49.62
N LYS A 170 -15.86 5.54 -48.84
CA LYS A 170 -17.08 6.20 -49.33
C LYS A 170 -16.76 7.23 -50.42
N VAL A 171 -15.72 8.05 -50.23
CA VAL A 171 -15.27 9.01 -51.25
C VAL A 171 -14.79 8.31 -52.51
N GLY A 172 -14.02 7.21 -52.39
CA GLY A 172 -13.57 6.42 -53.54
C GLY A 172 -14.73 5.81 -54.33
N LEU A 173 -15.75 5.28 -53.65
CA LEU A 173 -16.96 4.75 -54.30
C LEU A 173 -17.72 5.82 -55.07
N LEU A 174 -17.88 7.02 -54.50
CA LEU A 174 -18.54 8.15 -55.17
C LEU A 174 -17.77 8.59 -56.42
N GLN A 175 -16.44 8.58 -56.37
CA GLN A 175 -15.61 8.92 -57.55
C GLN A 175 -15.79 7.89 -58.67
N ILE A 176 -15.82 6.59 -58.34
CA ILE A 176 -16.04 5.52 -59.33
C ILE A 176 -17.45 5.63 -59.94
N ASP A 177 -18.47 5.92 -59.12
CA ASP A 177 -19.84 6.10 -59.59
C ASP A 177 -19.94 7.28 -60.57
N ASN A 178 -19.36 8.43 -60.23
CA ASN A 178 -19.33 9.60 -61.11
C ASN A 178 -18.58 9.32 -62.41
N ALA A 179 -17.38 8.71 -62.35
CA ALA A 179 -16.61 8.35 -63.55
C ALA A 179 -17.37 7.36 -64.45
N SER A 180 -18.12 6.42 -63.85
CA SER A 180 -18.96 5.48 -64.59
C SER A 180 -20.12 6.19 -65.30
N LYS A 181 -20.78 7.13 -64.63
CA LYS A 181 -21.84 7.97 -65.21
C LYS A 181 -21.31 8.82 -66.38
N GLU A 182 -20.15 9.45 -66.22
CA GLU A 182 -19.49 10.22 -67.27
C GLU A 182 -19.14 9.34 -68.49
N LYS A 183 -18.60 8.15 -68.26
CA LYS A 183 -18.27 7.20 -69.33
C LYS A 183 -19.53 6.74 -70.09
N ILE A 184 -20.61 6.42 -69.38
CA ILE A 184 -21.90 6.04 -70.00
C ILE A 184 -22.46 7.21 -70.83
N ALA A 185 -22.41 8.43 -70.30
CA ALA A 185 -22.80 9.63 -71.05
C ALA A 185 -21.98 9.79 -72.34
N GLY A 186 -20.66 9.58 -72.27
CA GLY A 186 -19.80 9.61 -73.45
C GLY A 186 -20.09 8.48 -74.46
N TRP A 187 -20.40 7.26 -73.99
CA TRP A 187 -20.80 6.15 -74.86
C TRP A 187 -22.11 6.43 -75.60
N ASN A 188 -23.09 7.03 -74.91
CA ASN A 188 -24.37 7.42 -75.52
C ASN A 188 -24.17 8.48 -76.63
N VAL A 189 -23.28 9.45 -76.43
CA VAL A 189 -22.93 10.45 -77.46
C VAL A 189 -22.22 9.78 -78.65
N SER A 190 -21.25 8.90 -78.41
CA SER A 190 -20.52 8.21 -79.49
C SER A 190 -21.39 7.25 -80.31
N GLN A 191 -22.37 6.57 -79.70
CA GLN A 191 -23.30 5.70 -80.44
C GLN A 191 -24.18 6.50 -81.42
N TYR A 192 -24.66 7.66 -80.99
CA TYR A 192 -25.42 8.58 -81.86
C TYR A 192 -24.57 9.08 -83.04
N GLU A 193 -23.29 9.37 -82.81
CA GLU A 193 -22.35 9.78 -83.87
C GLU A 193 -22.01 8.63 -84.84
N LYS A 194 -21.83 7.41 -84.33
CA LYS A 194 -21.55 6.22 -85.15
C LYS A 194 -22.72 5.84 -86.06
N GLU A 195 -23.97 5.96 -85.59
CA GLU A 195 -25.14 5.66 -86.41
C GLU A 195 -25.29 6.64 -87.61
N ARG A 196 -25.00 7.93 -87.40
CA ARG A 196 -24.96 8.92 -88.47
C ARG A 196 -23.79 8.71 -89.43
N ALA A 197 -22.63 8.31 -88.93
CA ALA A 197 -21.49 8.02 -89.79
C ALA A 197 -21.69 6.75 -90.62
N MET A 198 -22.23 5.67 -90.04
CA MET A 198 -22.51 4.42 -90.77
C MET A 198 -23.56 4.61 -91.87
N SER A 199 -24.59 5.44 -91.63
CA SER A 199 -25.57 5.78 -92.68
C SER A 199 -24.94 6.58 -93.83
N ALA A 200 -24.05 7.53 -93.52
CA ALA A 200 -23.28 8.27 -94.54
C ALA A 200 -22.37 7.33 -95.36
N VAL A 201 -21.59 6.46 -94.69
CA VAL A 201 -20.72 5.48 -95.37
C VAL A 201 -21.52 4.53 -96.25
N THR A 202 -22.65 4.01 -95.76
CA THR A 202 -23.51 3.09 -96.53
C THR A 202 -24.01 3.76 -97.82
N SER A 203 -24.40 5.04 -97.74
CA SER A 203 -24.82 5.80 -98.92
C SER A 203 -23.69 6.01 -99.92
N MET A 204 -22.46 6.24 -99.44
CA MET A 204 -21.28 6.43 -100.27
C MET A 204 -20.83 5.13 -100.95
N GLU A 205 -20.87 4.00 -100.23
CA GLU A 205 -20.54 2.68 -100.79
C GLU A 205 -21.51 2.28 -101.91
N GLN A 206 -22.80 2.55 -101.76
CA GLN A 206 -23.77 2.31 -102.83
C GLN A 206 -23.46 3.13 -104.09
N LEU A 207 -23.05 4.40 -103.92
CA LEU A 207 -22.63 5.25 -105.04
C LEU A 207 -21.37 4.69 -105.72
N TYR A 208 -20.34 4.31 -104.95
CA TYR A 208 -19.10 3.73 -105.47
C TYR A 208 -19.36 2.45 -106.26
N ALA A 209 -20.10 1.49 -105.71
CA ALA A 209 -20.40 0.22 -106.35
C ALA A 209 -21.12 0.40 -107.69
N SER A 210 -22.06 1.36 -107.76
CA SER A 210 -22.78 1.68 -109.01
C SER A 210 -21.84 2.22 -110.10
N GLN A 211 -20.92 3.12 -109.75
CA GLN A 211 -19.97 3.70 -110.70
C GLN A 211 -18.89 2.70 -111.14
N PHE A 212 -18.38 1.90 -110.19
CA PHE A 212 -17.41 0.85 -110.48
C PHE A 212 -17.97 -0.18 -111.46
N SER A 213 -19.18 -0.69 -111.21
CA SER A 213 -19.84 -1.67 -112.09
C SER A 213 -20.08 -1.11 -113.50
N ALA A 214 -20.51 0.16 -113.59
CA ALA A 214 -20.72 0.82 -114.88
C ALA A 214 -19.43 0.94 -115.70
N LEU A 215 -18.29 1.24 -115.06
CA LEU A 215 -16.99 1.34 -115.73
C LEU A 215 -16.36 -0.01 -116.06
N ALA A 216 -16.45 -0.98 -115.14
CA ALA A 216 -15.85 -2.30 -115.31
C ALA A 216 -16.48 -3.05 -116.49
N ASN A 217 -17.81 -2.96 -116.62
CA ASN A 217 -18.57 -3.60 -117.70
C ASN A 217 -18.53 -2.82 -119.03
N ASN A 218 -17.94 -1.61 -119.06
CA ASN A 218 -17.83 -0.83 -120.29
C ASN A 218 -16.72 -1.41 -121.18
N THR A 219 -17.12 -2.19 -122.19
CA THR A 219 -16.21 -2.83 -123.16
C THR A 219 -15.64 -1.88 -124.20
N ASP A 220 -16.22 -0.70 -124.37
CA ASP A 220 -15.85 0.26 -125.42
C ASP A 220 -14.62 1.10 -125.04
N LEU A 221 -14.24 1.11 -123.76
CA LEU A 221 -13.04 1.78 -123.27
C LEU A 221 -11.81 0.86 -123.37
N PRO A 222 -10.69 1.34 -123.96
CA PRO A 222 -9.41 0.65 -123.90
C PRO A 222 -9.05 0.26 -122.46
N ALA A 223 -8.46 -0.93 -122.28
CA ALA A 223 -8.20 -1.51 -120.95
C ALA A 223 -7.37 -0.58 -120.05
N GLU A 224 -6.39 0.12 -120.62
CA GLU A 224 -5.54 1.06 -119.90
C GLU A 224 -6.33 2.27 -119.39
N THR A 225 -7.17 2.88 -120.24
CA THR A 225 -8.04 4.00 -119.87
C THR A 225 -9.08 3.60 -118.84
N ARG A 226 -9.66 2.39 -118.97
CA ARG A 226 -10.59 1.83 -117.98
C ARG A 226 -9.91 1.68 -116.62
N ASN A 227 -8.68 1.17 -116.59
CA ASN A 227 -7.92 0.99 -115.36
C ASN A 227 -7.61 2.34 -114.68
N ALA A 228 -7.27 3.38 -115.45
CA ALA A 228 -7.06 4.73 -114.92
C ALA A 228 -8.33 5.32 -114.27
N TYR A 229 -9.51 5.14 -114.89
CA TYR A 229 -10.77 5.59 -114.29
C TYR A 229 -11.15 4.80 -113.04
N LEU A 230 -10.92 3.48 -113.01
CA LEU A 230 -11.15 2.66 -111.83
C LEU A 230 -10.25 3.09 -110.65
N GLN A 231 -8.99 3.45 -110.92
CA GLN A 231 -8.08 4.01 -109.90
C GLN A 231 -8.57 5.38 -109.39
N HIS A 232 -9.05 6.24 -110.28
CA HIS A 232 -9.57 7.55 -109.88
C HIS A 232 -10.79 7.42 -108.94
N ILE A 233 -11.76 6.56 -109.27
CA ILE A 233 -12.94 6.37 -108.41
C ILE A 233 -12.58 5.72 -107.07
N ALA A 234 -11.57 4.85 -107.03
CA ALA A 234 -11.02 4.35 -105.77
C ALA A 234 -10.44 5.48 -104.89
N SER A 235 -9.71 6.43 -105.48
CA SER A 235 -9.15 7.58 -104.73
C SER A 235 -10.22 8.52 -104.17
N LEU A 236 -11.33 8.71 -104.90
CA LEU A 236 -12.46 9.51 -104.44
C LEU A 236 -13.17 8.84 -103.26
N ARG A 237 -13.36 7.52 -103.32
CA ARG A 237 -13.91 6.75 -102.20
C ARG A 237 -13.05 6.94 -100.95
N ASP A 238 -11.73 6.79 -101.07
CA ASP A 238 -10.83 6.91 -99.93
C ASP A 238 -10.81 8.33 -99.34
N SER A 239 -10.86 9.36 -100.18
CA SER A 239 -10.98 10.76 -99.74
C SER A 239 -12.31 11.03 -99.05
N SER A 240 -13.40 10.42 -99.55
CA SER A 240 -14.74 10.57 -99.00
C SER A 240 -14.88 9.89 -97.63
N LEU A 241 -14.23 8.73 -97.46
CA LEU A 241 -14.12 8.04 -96.18
C LEU A 241 -13.30 8.87 -95.18
N ASN A 242 -12.17 9.44 -95.62
CA ASN A 242 -11.36 10.32 -94.77
C ASN A 242 -12.13 11.56 -94.30
N LEU A 243 -12.97 12.16 -95.16
CA LEU A 243 -13.83 13.27 -94.75
C LEU A 243 -14.85 12.83 -93.68
N VAL A 244 -15.41 11.62 -93.79
CA VAL A 244 -16.30 11.07 -92.75
C VAL A 244 -15.53 10.80 -91.46
N GLU A 245 -14.30 10.31 -91.53
CA GLU A 245 -13.43 10.14 -90.36
C GLU A 245 -13.14 11.49 -89.68
N GLN A 246 -12.85 12.55 -90.45
CA GLN A 246 -12.58 13.89 -89.93
C GLN A 246 -13.82 14.59 -89.39
N MET A 247 -14.97 14.51 -90.08
CA MET A 247 -16.20 15.17 -89.64
C MET A 247 -16.82 14.53 -88.40
N TYR A 248 -16.65 13.22 -88.22
CA TYR A 248 -17.26 12.47 -87.12
C TYR A 248 -16.26 11.98 -86.06
N GLY A 249 -14.96 12.31 -86.20
CA GLY A 249 -13.94 11.95 -85.21
C GLY A 249 -13.79 10.44 -84.98
N ILE A 250 -14.18 9.63 -85.96
CA ILE A 250 -14.15 8.16 -85.90
C ILE A 250 -12.97 7.63 -86.74
N ASN A 251 -12.39 6.52 -86.30
CA ASN A 251 -11.40 5.78 -87.08
C ASN A 251 -12.09 4.59 -87.75
N LEU A 252 -12.16 4.60 -89.08
CA LEU A 252 -12.82 3.59 -89.89
C LEU A 252 -11.74 2.68 -90.51
N ASN A 253 -11.46 1.56 -89.86
CA ASN A 253 -10.42 0.63 -90.33
C ASN A 253 -10.93 -0.22 -91.50
N TRP A 254 -10.71 0.21 -92.75
CA TRP A 254 -11.08 -0.54 -93.97
C TRP A 254 -9.84 -0.95 -94.78
N ALA A 255 -9.89 -2.15 -95.36
CA ALA A 255 -8.85 -2.61 -96.29
C ALA A 255 -9.10 -2.01 -97.68
N SER A 256 -8.14 -1.25 -98.21
CA SER A 256 -8.19 -0.82 -99.62
C SER A 256 -8.15 -2.05 -100.54
N PRO A 257 -8.99 -2.12 -101.59
CA PRO A 257 -8.92 -3.19 -102.57
C PRO A 257 -7.56 -3.10 -103.25
N ALA A 258 -6.76 -4.17 -103.13
CA ALA A 258 -5.43 -4.24 -103.69
C ALA A 258 -5.48 -3.95 -105.20
N ALA A 259 -4.60 -3.07 -105.67
CA ALA A 259 -4.35 -2.94 -107.10
C ALA A 259 -4.02 -4.34 -107.66
N PRO A 260 -4.62 -4.76 -108.79
CA PRO A 260 -4.36 -6.07 -109.35
C PRO A 260 -2.89 -6.15 -109.75
N THR A 261 -2.09 -6.84 -108.94
CA THR A 261 -0.71 -7.14 -109.29
C THR A 261 -0.73 -8.22 -110.37
N THR A 262 -0.42 -7.79 -111.59
CA THR A 262 0.01 -8.67 -112.69
C THR A 262 1.18 -9.53 -112.20
N ALA A 263 0.93 -10.82 -111.99
CA ALA A 263 1.95 -11.81 -111.65
C ALA A 263 2.78 -12.15 -112.90
N GLY A 264 4.11 -12.08 -112.77
CA GLY A 264 5.09 -12.44 -113.80
C GLY A 264 6.48 -11.94 -113.44
#